data_AF-A0A512NH96-F1
#
_entry.id   AF-A0A512NH96-F1
#
_cell.length_a   1.000
_cell.length_b   1.000
_cell.length_c   1.000
_cell.angle_alpha   90.00
_cell.angle_beta   90.00
_cell.angle_gamma   90.00
#
_symmetry.space_group_name_H-M   'P 1'
#
loop_
_entity.id
_entity.type
_entity.pdbx_description
1 polymer ?
#
loop_
_entity_poly.entity_id
_entity_poly.type
_entity_poly.pdbx_seq_one_letter_code
_entity_poly.pdbx_strand_id
1 'polypeptide(L)'
;MESITAIVAAGVAFALSYYVGRSMTSTTLAAALMGGVCGLAFAVLFFITTVAIGAVVPGMFDGWMLGIHFIVLLMVVPLGSAAIAVLEHRHLEKVEARRLPF
;
A
#
# COMPACT_ATOMS: atom_id res chain seq x y z
N MET A 1 -4.01 -13.52 -15.22
CA MET A 1 -2.68 -13.01 -14.76
C MET A 1 -2.85 -11.76 -13.89
N GLU A 2 -3.92 -10.98 -14.10
CA GLU A 2 -4.25 -9.75 -13.38
C GLU A 2 -4.23 -9.89 -11.86
N SER A 3 -4.79 -11.00 -11.35
CA SER A 3 -4.89 -11.22 -9.90
C SER A 3 -3.52 -11.42 -9.25
N ILE A 4 -2.57 -12.06 -9.93
CA ILE A 4 -1.20 -12.29 -9.40
C ILE A 4 -0.46 -10.95 -9.33
N THR A 5 -0.54 -10.15 -10.40
CA THR A 5 0.09 -8.82 -10.44
C THR A 5 -0.52 -7.86 -9.41
N ALA A 6 -1.83 -7.93 -9.18
CA ALA A 6 -2.53 -7.15 -8.17
C ALA A 6 -2.06 -7.50 -6.75
N ILE A 7 -1.92 -8.80 -6.45
CA ILE A 7 -1.44 -9.28 -5.14
C ILE A 7 0.02 -8.85 -4.91
N VAL A 8 0.89 -8.95 -5.92
CA VAL A 8 2.29 -8.52 -5.80
C VAL A 8 2.37 -7.02 -5.54
N ALA A 9 1.59 -6.20 -6.26
CA ALA A 9 1.55 -4.75 -6.05
C ALA A 9 1.05 -4.40 -4.63
N ALA A 10 0.01 -5.07 -4.14
CA ALA A 10 -0.49 -4.89 -2.78
C ALA A 10 0.56 -5.29 -1.74
N GLY A 11 1.25 -6.42 -1.94
CA GLY A 11 2.31 -6.89 -1.06
C GLY A 11 3.46 -5.89 -0.93
N VAL A 12 3.91 -5.32 -2.05
CA VAL A 12 4.97 -4.29 -2.05
C VAL A 12 4.48 -3.02 -1.34
N ALA A 13 3.25 -2.58 -1.59
CA ALA A 13 2.69 -1.40 -0.93
C ALA A 13 2.59 -1.57 0.60
N PHE A 14 2.23 -2.77 1.07
CA PHE A 14 2.19 -3.09 2.50
C PHE A 14 3.59 -3.14 3.13
N ALA A 15 4.57 -3.75 2.45
CA ALA A 15 5.95 -3.79 2.93
C ALA A 15 6.58 -2.39 3.03
N LEU A 16 6.29 -1.51 2.06
CA LEU A 16 6.77 -0.13 2.08
C LEU A 16 6.12 0.67 3.22
N SER A 17 4.84 0.43 3.47
CA SER A 17 4.11 1.11 4.54
C SER A 17 4.53 0.66 5.93
N TYR A 18 4.94 -0.61 6.06
CA TYR A 18 5.64 -1.11 7.25
C TYR A 18 6.94 -0.33 7.50
N TYR A 19 7.76 -0.11 6.46
CA TYR A 19 9.02 0.64 6.60
C TYR A 19 8.78 2.11 6.98
N VAL A 20 7.77 2.75 6.39
CA VAL A 20 7.36 4.13 6.69
C VAL A 20 6.92 4.26 8.15
N GLY A 21 6.04 3.37 8.63
CA GLY A 21 5.58 3.36 10.03
C GLY A 21 6.69 3.09 11.03
N ARG A 22 7.77 2.43 10.60
CA ARG A 22 8.93 2.10 11.46
C ARG A 22 9.95 3.23 11.60
N SER A 23 10.14 4.06 10.57
CA SER A 23 11.38 4.86 10.46
C SER A 23 11.21 6.36 10.19
N MET A 24 10.04 6.83 9.73
CA MET A 24 9.93 8.17 9.13
C MET A 24 8.95 9.12 9.80
N THR A 25 8.15 8.69 10.76
CA THR A 25 7.05 9.53 11.25
C THR A 25 7.14 9.76 12.76
N SER A 26 6.98 11.02 13.18
CA SER A 26 7.00 11.43 14.59
C SER A 26 5.63 11.35 15.26
N THR A 27 4.56 11.18 14.48
CA THR A 27 3.19 11.10 14.97
C THR A 27 2.42 10.02 14.22
N THR A 28 1.47 9.40 14.93
CA THR A 28 0.58 8.37 14.38
C THR A 28 -0.27 8.87 13.21
N LEU A 29 -0.65 10.15 13.19
CA LEU A 29 -1.38 10.77 12.07
C LEU A 29 -0.49 10.85 10.82
N ALA A 30 0.76 11.27 10.97
CA ALA A 30 1.72 11.30 9.87
C ALA A 30 2.00 9.90 9.33
N ALA A 31 2.10 8.88 10.20
CA ALA A 31 2.22 7.48 9.82
C ALA A 31 1.03 7.02 8.95
N ALA A 32 -0.20 7.33 9.38
CA ALA A 32 -1.42 7.00 8.65
C ALA A 32 -1.45 7.64 7.26
N LEU A 33 -1.16 8.95 7.18
CA LEU A 33 -1.19 9.70 5.94
C LEU A 33 -0.11 9.21 4.97
N MET A 34 1.12 9.01 5.43
CA MET A 34 2.21 8.51 4.59
C MET A 34 1.95 7.08 4.10
N GLY A 35 1.47 6.20 4.98
CA GLY A 35 1.05 4.85 4.60
C GLY A 35 -0.08 4.88 3.55
N GLY A 36 -1.10 5.70 3.77
CA GLY A 36 -2.21 5.86 2.82
C GLY A 36 -1.77 6.41 1.46
N VAL A 37 -0.90 7.43 1.45
CA VAL A 37 -0.33 8.01 0.22
C VAL A 37 0.53 6.98 -0.53
N CYS A 38 1.34 6.19 0.17
CA CYS A 38 2.08 5.09 -0.44
C CYS A 38 1.15 4.06 -1.07
N GLY A 39 0.10 3.65 -0.36
CA GLY A 39 -0.87 2.70 -0.91
C GLY A 39 -1.62 3.23 -2.13
N LEU A 40 -1.98 4.53 -2.12
CA LEU A 40 -2.62 5.20 -3.25
C LEU A 40 -1.69 5.27 -4.47
N ALA A 41 -0.43 5.67 -4.25
CA ALA A 41 0.57 5.75 -5.31
C ALA A 41 0.78 4.38 -5.97
N PHE A 42 0.83 3.29 -5.18
CA PHE A 42 0.95 1.93 -5.72
C PHE A 42 -0.29 1.46 -6.48
N ALA A 43 -1.51 1.80 -6.02
CA ALA A 43 -2.73 1.48 -6.76
C ALA A 43 -2.76 2.18 -8.13
N VAL A 44 -2.35 3.46 -8.17
CA VAL A 44 -2.25 4.23 -9.42
C VAL A 44 -1.15 3.69 -10.34
N LEU A 45 0.03 3.39 -9.80
CA LEU A 45 1.13 2.79 -10.57
C LEU A 45 0.73 1.43 -11.17
N PHE A 46 0.05 0.59 -10.39
CA PHE A 46 -0.50 -0.67 -10.90
C PHE A 46 -1.41 -0.42 -12.12
N PHE A 47 -2.36 0.51 -12.02
CA PHE A 47 -3.27 0.82 -13.11
C PHE A 47 -2.55 1.31 -14.36
N ILE A 48 -1.67 2.31 -14.22
CA ILE A 48 -0.92 2.88 -15.35
C ILE A 48 -0.09 1.79 -16.03
N THR A 49 0.62 0.98 -15.27
CA THR A 49 1.47 -0.08 -15.81
C THR A 49 0.65 -1.12 -16.56
N THR A 50 -0.50 -1.51 -16.01
CA THR A 50 -1.35 -2.54 -16.63
C THR A 50 -2.02 -2.02 -17.91
N VAL A 51 -2.45 -0.76 -17.93
CA VAL A 51 -2.95 -0.08 -19.14
C VAL A 51 -1.85 0.04 -20.21
N ALA A 52 -0.64 0.44 -19.81
CA ALA A 52 0.49 0.57 -20.73
C ALA A 52 0.84 -0.78 -21.38
N ILE A 53 0.90 -1.87 -20.60
CA ILE A 53 1.17 -3.20 -21.17
C ILE A 53 0.00 -3.67 -22.05
N GLY A 54 -1.25 -3.42 -21.64
CA GLY A 54 -2.43 -3.75 -22.45
C GLY A 54 -2.47 -3.01 -23.80
N ALA A 55 -1.89 -1.82 -23.88
CA ALA A 55 -1.75 -1.08 -25.14
C ALA A 55 -0.66 -1.65 -26.06
N VAL A 56 0.42 -2.22 -25.49
CA VAL A 56 1.53 -2.82 -26.25
C VAL A 56 1.22 -4.27 -26.65
N VAL A 57 0.44 -4.99 -25.86
CA VAL A 57 0.06 -6.39 -26.11
C VAL A 57 -1.46 -6.51 -26.11
N PRO A 58 -2.11 -6.32 -27.27
CA PRO A 58 -3.57 -6.39 -27.39
C PRO A 58 -4.10 -7.77 -26.98
N GLY A 59 -5.20 -7.79 -26.23
CA GLY A 59 -5.85 -9.04 -25.79
C GLY A 59 -5.19 -9.72 -24.58
N MET A 60 -4.15 -9.12 -23.99
CA MET A 60 -3.47 -9.70 -22.83
C MET A 60 -4.24 -9.52 -21.51
N PHE A 61 -5.04 -8.46 -21.40
CA PHE A 61 -5.85 -8.15 -20.22
C PHE A 61 -7.30 -7.88 -20.61
N ASP A 62 -8.23 -8.37 -19.80
CA ASP A 62 -9.64 -7.99 -19.91
C ASP A 62 -9.86 -6.64 -19.21
N GLY A 63 -10.22 -5.61 -19.98
CA GLY A 63 -10.43 -4.25 -19.47
C GLY A 63 -11.52 -4.17 -18.39
N TRP A 64 -12.56 -5.00 -18.46
CA TRP A 64 -13.61 -5.04 -17.44
C TRP A 64 -13.06 -5.61 -16.13
N MET A 65 -12.38 -6.75 -16.21
CA MET A 65 -11.80 -7.41 -15.05
C MET A 65 -10.67 -6.58 -14.43
N LEU A 66 -9.89 -5.87 -15.25
CA LEU A 66 -8.86 -4.92 -14.82
C LEU A 66 -9.46 -3.76 -14.03
N GLY A 67 -10.57 -3.18 -14.51
CA GLY A 67 -11.27 -2.11 -13.81
C GLY A 67 -11.73 -2.53 -12.41
N ILE A 68 -12.25 -3.75 -12.26
CA ILE A 68 -12.64 -4.29 -10.95
C ILE A 68 -11.42 -4.41 -10.02
N HIS A 69 -10.32 -4.98 -10.51
CA HIS A 69 -9.10 -5.12 -9.70
C HIS A 69 -8.56 -3.76 -9.27
N PHE A 70 -8.63 -2.75 -10.15
CA PHE A 70 -8.22 -1.39 -9.81
C PHE A 70 -9.10 -0.77 -8.72
N ILE A 71 -10.43 -0.87 -8.82
CA ILE A 71 -11.35 -0.32 -7.80
C ILE A 71 -11.07 -0.97 -6.43
N VAL A 72 -10.90 -2.29 -6.41
CA VAL A 72 -10.57 -3.03 -5.18
C VAL A 72 -9.22 -2.58 -4.63
N LEU A 73 -8.18 -2.47 -5.46
CA LEU A 73 -6.85 -2.01 -5.04
C LEU A 73 -6.89 -0.56 -4.53
N LEU A 74 -7.61 0.32 -5.21
CA LEU A 74 -7.73 1.74 -4.86
C LEU A 74 -8.39 1.94 -3.49
N MET A 75 -9.25 1.02 -3.05
CA MET A 75 -9.85 1.04 -1.72
C MET A 75 -8.98 0.32 -0.70
N VAL A 76 -8.64 -0.94 -0.97
CA VAL A 76 -8.03 -1.85 0.02
C VAL A 76 -6.58 -1.47 0.30
N VAL A 77 -5.81 -1.09 -0.72
CA VAL A 77 -4.38 -0.85 -0.55
C VAL A 77 -4.12 0.42 0.28
N PRO A 78 -4.72 1.59 0.00
CA PRO A 78 -4.52 2.79 0.82
C PRO A 78 -5.01 2.63 2.27
N LEU A 79 -6.15 1.97 2.47
CA LEU A 79 -6.69 1.72 3.81
C LEU A 79 -5.80 0.74 4.59
N GLY A 80 -5.40 -0.37 3.96
CA GLY A 80 -4.54 -1.38 4.57
C GLY A 80 -3.14 -0.83 4.87
N SER A 81 -2.58 -0.04 3.96
CA SER A 81 -1.26 0.57 4.10
C SER A 81 -1.23 1.61 5.22
N ALA A 82 -2.27 2.45 5.33
CA ALA A 82 -2.44 3.37 6.45
C ALA A 82 -2.58 2.61 7.79
N ALA A 83 -3.37 1.53 7.82
CA ALA A 83 -3.55 0.73 9.03
C ALA A 83 -2.24 0.08 9.51
N ILE A 84 -1.47 -0.52 8.59
CA ILE A 84 -0.16 -1.13 8.90
C ILE A 84 0.81 -0.08 9.43
N ALA A 85 0.91 1.08 8.77
CA ALA A 85 1.80 2.15 9.21
C ALA A 85 1.46 2.66 10.63
N VAL A 86 0.16 2.78 10.95
CA VAL A 86 -0.29 3.19 12.30
C VAL A 86 0.00 2.11 13.34
N LEU A 87 -0.27 0.85 13.03
CA LEU A 87 -0.04 -0.26 13.96
C LEU A 87 1.43 -0.37 14.33
N GLU A 88 2.33 -0.26 13.35
CA GLU A 88 3.78 -0.29 13.57
C GLU A 88 4.26 0.90 14.39
N HIS A 89 3.82 2.12 14.05
CA HIS A 89 4.19 3.31 14.83
C HIS A 89 3.78 3.17 16.30
N ARG A 90 2.53 2.75 16.56
CA ARG A 90 2.03 2.53 17.92
C ARG A 90 2.76 1.40 18.64
N HIS A 91 3.19 0.38 17.91
CA HIS A 91 3.96 -0.72 18.49
C HIS A 91 5.31 -0.21 18.99
N LEU A 92 6.01 0.60 18.18
CA LEU A 92 7.29 1.20 18.56
C LEU A 92 7.17 2.15 19.74
N GLU A 93 6.17 3.05 19.74
CA GLU A 93 5.91 3.96 20.88
C GLU A 93 5.72 3.17 22.20
N LYS A 94 4.97 2.05 22.15
CA LYS A 94 4.75 1.19 23.33
C LYS A 94 6.02 0.47 23.77
N VAL A 95 6.87 0.04 22.84
CA VAL A 95 8.14 -0.64 23.15
C VAL A 95 9.15 0.35 23.73
N GLU A 96 9.23 1.57 23.20
CA GLU A 96 10.08 2.63 23.75
C GLU A 96 9.61 3.05 25.14
N ALA A 97 8.30 3.23 25.35
CA ALA A 97 7.75 3.54 26.67
C ALA A 97 8.04 2.46 27.73
N ARG A 98 8.17 1.19 27.34
CA ARG A 98 8.58 0.10 28.24
C ARG A 98 10.09 0.04 28.52
N ARG A 99 10.91 0.68 27.70
CA ARG A 99 12.37 0.73 27.87
C ARG A 99 12.82 1.90 28.74
N LEU A 100 11.94 2.89 28.98
CA LEU A 100 12.22 3.96 29.93
C LEU A 100 12.22 3.37 31.35
N PRO A 101 13.33 3.53 32.11
CA PRO A 101 13.37 3.10 33.49
C PRO A 101 12.46 4.03 34.31
N PHE A 102 11.39 3.46 34.86
CA PHE A 102 10.77 4.02 36.06
C PHE A 102 11.65 3.67 37.26
#